data_AF-A0A1E5Q8T6-F1
#
_entry.id   AF-A0A1E5Q8T6-F1
#
_cell.length_a   1.000
_cell.length_b   1.000
_cell.length_c   1.000
_cell.angle_alpha   90.00
_cell.angle_beta   90.00
_cell.angle_gamma   90.00
#
_symmetry.space_group_name_H-M   'P 1'
#
loop_
_entity.id
_entity.type
_entity.pdbx_description
1 polymer ?
#
loop_
_entity_poly.entity_id
_entity_poly.type
_entity_poly.pdbx_seq_one_letter_code
_entity_poly.pdbx_strand_id
1 'polypeptide(L)'
;MDAAARTALEMRVLQSELMVAALTCGQRPSYNAFVTTFKPYLMRQGGQLKSFFVKSFGPKQGAEMLNKTVTRLANSASQNSLAVSTQMYCDSAAARFAVALKSTPQDLVLLARTNPDAASHGYKSCVEVADSSVANDKGISPEGMN
;
A
#
# COMPACT_ATOMS: atom_id res chain seq x y z
N MET A 1 -0.38 -6.84 11.99
CA MET A 1 0.66 -7.26 11.00
C MET A 1 2.05 -6.87 11.50
N ASP A 2 3.07 -7.63 11.14
CA ASP A 2 4.48 -7.30 11.44
C ASP A 2 5.06 -6.25 10.45
N ALA A 3 6.30 -5.81 10.68
CA ALA A 3 6.93 -4.76 9.89
C ALA A 3 7.22 -5.16 8.43
N ALA A 4 7.51 -6.45 8.18
CA ALA A 4 7.77 -6.96 6.83
C ALA A 4 6.47 -7.02 6.02
N ALA A 5 5.40 -7.52 6.63
CA ALA A 5 4.05 -7.54 6.05
C ALA A 5 3.55 -6.12 5.75
N ARG A 6 3.76 -5.17 6.68
CA ARG A 6 3.44 -3.76 6.47
C ARG A 6 4.15 -3.20 5.24
N THR A 7 5.48 -3.38 5.17
CA THR A 7 6.27 -2.90 4.03
C THR A 7 5.78 -3.52 2.71
N ALA A 8 5.47 -4.80 2.70
CA ALA A 8 4.96 -5.48 1.51
C ALA A 8 3.58 -4.97 1.07
N LEU A 9 2.70 -4.63 2.02
CA LEU A 9 1.39 -4.05 1.76
C LEU A 9 1.49 -2.61 1.24
N GLU A 10 2.27 -1.74 1.90
CA GLU A 10 2.56 -0.37 1.45
C GLU A 10 3.16 -0.37 0.04
N MET A 11 4.13 -1.25 -0.22
CA MET A 11 4.70 -1.43 -1.56
C MET A 11 3.67 -1.89 -2.59
N ARG A 12 2.69 -2.69 -2.19
CA ARG A 12 1.61 -3.13 -3.09
C ARG A 12 0.65 -1.99 -3.42
N VAL A 13 0.33 -1.12 -2.46
CA VAL A 13 -0.42 0.11 -2.70
C VAL A 13 0.30 0.96 -3.74
N LEU A 14 1.58 1.27 -3.52
CA LEU A 14 2.37 2.08 -4.45
C LEU A 14 2.39 1.48 -5.86
N GLN A 15 2.58 0.15 -5.99
CA GLN A 15 2.54 -0.52 -7.30
C GLN A 15 1.19 -0.38 -8.00
N SER A 16 0.08 -0.50 -7.26
CA SER A 16 -1.27 -0.32 -7.81
C SER A 16 -1.48 1.11 -8.31
N GLU A 17 -1.05 2.11 -7.57
CA GLU A 17 -1.12 3.51 -8.00
C GLU A 17 -0.27 3.80 -9.23
N LEU A 18 0.99 3.35 -9.23
CA LEU A 18 1.88 3.55 -10.38
C LEU A 18 1.33 2.85 -11.63
N MET A 19 0.70 1.68 -11.48
CA MET A 19 0.05 1.00 -12.61
C MET A 19 -1.12 1.81 -13.16
N VAL A 20 -2.02 2.30 -12.30
CA VAL A 20 -3.16 3.11 -12.75
C VAL A 20 -2.68 4.42 -13.38
N ALA A 21 -1.69 5.08 -12.76
CA ALA A 21 -1.06 6.26 -13.34
C ALA A 21 -0.46 5.99 -14.74
N ALA A 22 0.16 4.82 -14.93
CA ALA A 22 0.69 4.41 -16.22
C ALA A 22 -0.38 4.29 -17.30
N LEU A 23 -1.58 3.82 -16.94
CA LEU A 23 -2.71 3.67 -17.84
C LEU A 23 -3.39 5.02 -18.10
N THR A 24 -3.69 5.77 -17.05
CA THR A 24 -4.41 7.06 -17.13
C THR A 24 -3.58 8.14 -17.82
N CYS A 25 -2.27 8.17 -17.60
CA CYS A 25 -1.39 9.26 -18.06
C CYS A 25 -0.46 8.87 -19.21
N GLY A 26 -0.64 7.68 -19.80
CA GLY A 26 0.25 7.20 -20.86
C GLY A 26 1.69 6.88 -20.41
N GLN A 27 1.92 6.72 -19.10
CA GLN A 27 3.25 6.49 -18.50
C GLN A 27 3.66 4.99 -18.46
N ARG A 28 3.14 4.17 -19.39
CA ARG A 28 3.48 2.74 -19.50
C ARG A 28 5.00 2.48 -19.58
N PRO A 29 5.80 3.27 -20.33
CA PRO A 29 7.25 3.09 -20.34
C PRO A 29 7.89 3.26 -18.96
N SER A 30 7.46 4.29 -18.20
CA SER A 30 7.94 4.59 -16.85
C SER A 30 7.63 3.45 -15.86
N TYR A 31 6.44 2.87 -15.94
CA TYR A 31 6.08 1.71 -15.13
C TYR A 31 6.89 0.46 -15.49
N ASN A 32 7.09 0.19 -16.78
CA ASN A 32 7.90 -0.94 -17.22
C ASN A 32 9.36 -0.80 -16.77
N ALA A 33 9.91 0.42 -16.85
CA ALA A 33 11.24 0.71 -16.33
C ALA A 33 11.30 0.48 -14.81
N PHE A 34 10.31 1.00 -14.06
CA PHE A 34 10.21 0.77 -12.61
C PHE A 34 10.19 -0.72 -12.26
N VAL A 35 9.31 -1.51 -12.89
CA VAL A 35 9.22 -2.96 -12.63
C VAL A 35 10.52 -3.67 -12.98
N THR A 36 11.17 -3.28 -14.09
CA THR A 36 12.43 -3.89 -14.53
C THR A 36 13.56 -3.60 -13.55
N THR A 37 13.75 -2.33 -13.17
CA THR A 37 14.79 -1.89 -12.24
C THR A 37 14.65 -2.54 -10.87
N PHE A 38 13.43 -2.61 -10.34
CA PHE A 38 13.20 -3.14 -8.99
C PHE A 38 12.76 -4.61 -8.96
N LYS A 39 12.80 -5.34 -10.09
CA LYS A 39 12.25 -6.70 -10.20
C LYS A 39 12.63 -7.63 -9.04
N PRO A 40 13.92 -7.77 -8.64
CA PRO A 40 14.28 -8.66 -7.53
C PRO A 40 13.64 -8.23 -6.20
N TYR A 41 13.59 -6.91 -5.97
CA TYR A 41 12.97 -6.34 -4.79
C TYR A 41 11.45 -6.55 -4.77
N LEU A 42 10.76 -6.25 -5.88
CA LEU A 42 9.30 -6.41 -5.99
C LEU A 42 8.90 -7.89 -5.86
N MET A 43 9.69 -8.83 -6.39
CA MET A 43 9.47 -10.27 -6.20
C MET A 43 9.58 -10.67 -4.73
N ARG A 44 10.58 -10.15 -4.00
CA ARG A 44 10.72 -10.40 -2.56
C ARG A 44 9.52 -9.85 -1.79
N GLN A 45 9.08 -8.64 -2.08
CA GLN A 45 7.91 -8.05 -1.45
C GLN A 45 6.63 -8.84 -1.77
N GLY A 46 6.47 -9.32 -3.01
CA GLY A 46 5.37 -10.21 -3.38
C GLY A 46 5.38 -11.53 -2.59
N GLY A 47 6.56 -12.11 -2.35
CA GLY A 47 6.73 -13.28 -1.49
C GLY A 47 6.34 -13.03 -0.04
N GLN A 48 6.77 -11.90 0.54
CA GLN A 48 6.39 -11.50 1.90
C GLN A 48 4.89 -11.26 2.02
N LEU A 49 4.29 -10.59 1.03
CA LEU A 49 2.85 -10.36 0.97
C LEU A 49 2.08 -11.69 0.94
N LYS A 50 2.47 -12.61 0.05
CA LYS A 50 1.88 -13.95 0.00
C LYS A 50 2.04 -14.69 1.33
N SER A 51 3.22 -14.64 1.94
CA SER A 51 3.48 -15.28 3.23
C SER A 51 2.56 -14.72 4.33
N PHE A 52 2.38 -13.40 4.38
CA PHE A 52 1.45 -12.76 5.32
C PHE A 52 0.04 -13.33 5.17
N PHE A 53 -0.53 -13.32 3.96
CA PHE A 53 -1.88 -13.83 3.74
C PHE A 53 -2.02 -15.32 4.06
N VAL A 54 -1.02 -16.15 3.70
CA VAL A 54 -1.04 -17.59 4.02
C VAL A 54 -0.94 -17.82 5.53
N LYS A 55 -0.12 -17.06 6.26
CA LYS A 55 -0.01 -17.17 7.72
C LYS A 55 -1.29 -16.70 8.41
N SER A 56 -1.95 -15.67 7.90
CA SER A 56 -3.15 -15.09 8.51
C SER A 56 -4.43 -15.87 8.24
N PHE A 57 -4.56 -16.48 7.06
CA PHE A 57 -5.82 -17.09 6.60
C PHE A 57 -5.67 -18.55 6.15
N GLY A 58 -4.45 -19.11 6.16
CA GLY A 58 -4.17 -20.44 5.60
C GLY A 58 -3.98 -20.42 4.07
N PRO A 59 -3.51 -21.53 3.46
CA PRO A 59 -3.06 -21.52 2.06
C PRO A 59 -4.14 -21.16 1.03
N LYS A 60 -5.34 -21.76 1.13
CA LYS A 60 -6.43 -21.54 0.16
C LYS A 60 -7.08 -20.17 0.34
N GLN A 61 -7.55 -19.87 1.55
CA GLN A 61 -8.22 -18.61 1.85
C GLN A 61 -7.26 -17.42 1.78
N GLY A 62 -5.97 -17.61 2.13
CA GLY A 62 -4.94 -16.58 1.97
C GLY A 62 -4.73 -16.16 0.52
N ALA A 63 -4.71 -17.11 -0.43
CA ALA A 63 -4.64 -16.78 -1.86
C ALA A 63 -5.87 -15.99 -2.33
N GLU A 64 -7.07 -16.37 -1.88
CA GLU A 64 -8.30 -15.66 -2.18
C GLU A 64 -8.30 -14.23 -1.61
N MET A 65 -7.90 -14.07 -0.35
CA MET A 65 -7.81 -12.77 0.33
C MET A 65 -6.75 -11.87 -0.29
N LEU A 66 -5.63 -12.43 -0.75
CA LEU A 66 -4.62 -11.69 -1.51
C LEU A 66 -5.22 -11.14 -2.82
N ASN A 67 -5.91 -11.97 -3.60
CA ASN A 67 -6.53 -11.55 -4.85
C ASN A 67 -7.59 -10.45 -4.61
N LYS A 68 -8.47 -10.65 -3.62
CA LYS A 68 -9.46 -9.64 -3.20
C LYS A 68 -8.79 -8.31 -2.82
N THR A 69 -7.71 -8.38 -2.05
CA THR A 69 -6.95 -7.20 -1.64
C THR A 69 -6.35 -6.46 -2.83
N VAL A 70 -5.69 -7.18 -3.75
CA VAL A 70 -5.09 -6.61 -4.95
C VAL A 70 -6.14 -5.92 -5.83
N THR A 71 -7.29 -6.57 -6.05
CA THR A 71 -8.40 -6.00 -6.82
C THR A 71 -8.93 -4.72 -6.16
N ARG A 72 -9.14 -4.75 -4.83
CA ARG A 72 -9.58 -3.56 -4.09
C ARG A 72 -8.57 -2.41 -4.22
N LEU A 73 -7.27 -2.69 -4.12
CA LEU A 73 -6.23 -1.67 -4.26
C LEU A 73 -6.19 -1.05 -5.66
N ALA A 74 -6.37 -1.86 -6.71
CA ALA A 74 -6.49 -1.34 -8.08
C ALA A 74 -7.70 -0.41 -8.23
N ASN A 75 -8.85 -0.81 -7.67
CA ASN A 75 -10.06 0.03 -7.69
C ASN A 75 -9.89 1.33 -6.90
N SER A 76 -9.27 1.28 -5.72
CA SER A 76 -8.94 2.48 -4.93
C SER A 76 -8.01 3.40 -5.70
N ALA A 77 -6.94 2.89 -6.32
CA ALA A 77 -6.04 3.69 -7.15
C ALA A 77 -6.77 4.35 -8.34
N SER A 78 -7.71 3.65 -8.98
CA SER A 78 -8.56 4.23 -10.02
C SER A 78 -9.45 5.35 -9.48
N GLN A 79 -10.10 5.17 -8.33
CA GLN A 79 -10.91 6.21 -7.70
C GLN A 79 -10.05 7.44 -7.34
N ASN A 80 -8.84 7.22 -6.81
CA ASN A 80 -7.91 8.30 -6.48
C ASN A 80 -7.46 9.07 -7.73
N SER A 81 -7.33 8.41 -8.88
CA SER A 81 -7.03 9.08 -10.15
C SER A 81 -8.14 10.03 -10.63
N LEU A 82 -9.37 9.84 -10.15
CA LEU A 82 -10.53 10.65 -10.48
C LEU A 82 -10.81 11.75 -9.44
N ALA A 83 -10.11 11.74 -8.30
CA ALA A 83 -10.34 12.67 -7.20
C ALA A 83 -9.85 14.11 -7.50
N VAL A 84 -8.99 14.26 -8.51
CA VAL A 84 -8.44 15.54 -8.96
C VAL A 84 -8.52 15.62 -10.49
N SER A 85 -8.23 16.78 -11.08
CA SER A 85 -8.17 16.89 -12.55
C SER A 85 -7.09 15.96 -13.13
N THR A 86 -7.35 15.42 -14.32
CA THR A 86 -6.40 14.52 -15.02
C THR A 86 -5.02 15.13 -15.14
N GLN A 87 -4.93 16.44 -15.43
CA GLN A 87 -3.65 17.15 -15.53
C GLN A 87 -2.87 17.10 -14.21
N MET A 88 -3.50 17.50 -13.09
CA MET A 88 -2.85 17.49 -11.78
C MET A 88 -2.45 16.08 -11.33
N TYR A 89 -3.29 15.09 -11.63
CA TYR A 89 -2.98 13.68 -11.36
C TYR A 89 -1.74 13.24 -12.14
N CYS A 90 -1.68 13.56 -13.44
CA CYS A 90 -0.58 13.15 -14.31
C CYS A 90 0.74 13.87 -14.02
N ASP A 91 0.70 15.14 -13.64
CA ASP A 91 1.89 15.87 -13.19
C ASP A 91 2.44 15.25 -11.89
N SER A 92 1.55 14.95 -10.95
CA SER A 92 1.92 14.27 -9.70
C SER A 92 2.47 12.85 -9.94
N ALA A 93 1.90 12.12 -10.90
CA ALA A 93 2.35 10.79 -11.28
C ALA A 93 3.74 10.83 -11.94
N ALA A 94 3.98 11.79 -12.84
CA ALA A 94 5.28 11.97 -13.48
C ALA A 94 6.38 12.25 -12.43
N ALA A 95 6.10 13.11 -11.45
CA ALA A 95 7.00 13.36 -10.32
C ALA A 95 7.26 12.09 -9.50
N ARG A 96 6.22 11.31 -9.17
CA ARG A 96 6.36 10.05 -8.44
C ARG A 96 7.21 9.03 -9.21
N PHE A 97 7.02 8.88 -10.51
CA PHE A 97 7.86 8.00 -11.34
C PHE A 97 9.32 8.48 -11.37
N ALA A 98 9.56 9.78 -11.50
CA ALA A 98 10.91 10.34 -11.52
C ALA A 98 11.67 10.09 -10.20
N VAL A 99 10.98 10.17 -9.06
CA VAL A 99 11.54 9.80 -7.76
C VAL A 99 11.82 8.30 -7.72
N ALA A 100 10.81 7.47 -8.00
CA ALA A 100 10.91 6.02 -7.92
C ALA A 100 12.05 5.45 -8.78
N LEU A 101 12.24 5.95 -10.00
CA LEU A 101 13.29 5.47 -10.92
C LEU A 101 14.72 5.82 -10.49
N LYS A 102 14.89 6.80 -9.58
CA LYS A 102 16.19 7.21 -9.02
C LYS A 102 16.44 6.64 -7.62
N SER A 103 15.46 5.95 -7.05
CA SER A 103 15.50 5.42 -5.68
C SER A 103 16.40 4.19 -5.55
N THR A 104 17.00 4.03 -4.38
CA THR A 104 17.43 2.71 -3.89
C THR A 104 16.24 1.89 -3.38
N PRO A 105 16.38 0.58 -3.11
CA PRO A 105 15.32 -0.19 -2.46
C PRO A 105 14.85 0.40 -1.12
N GLN A 106 15.75 1.00 -0.36
CA GLN A 106 15.45 1.66 0.92
C GLN A 106 14.64 2.95 0.69
N ASP A 107 15.03 3.77 -0.28
CA ASP A 107 14.26 4.96 -0.65
C ASP A 107 12.86 4.59 -1.15
N LEU A 108 12.75 3.45 -1.85
CA LEU A 108 11.46 2.96 -2.33
C LEU A 108 10.54 2.52 -1.19
N VAL A 109 11.07 1.94 -0.10
CA VAL A 109 10.29 1.69 1.13
C VAL A 109 9.78 3.00 1.70
N LEU A 110 10.63 4.01 1.78
CA LEU A 110 10.23 5.32 2.29
C LEU A 110 9.15 5.94 1.41
N LEU A 111 9.34 5.93 0.08
CA LEU A 111 8.36 6.43 -0.89
C LEU A 111 7.01 5.72 -0.74
N ALA A 112 7.00 4.40 -0.61
CA ALA A 112 5.76 3.64 -0.41
C ALA A 112 5.07 3.97 0.92
N ARG A 113 5.85 4.22 1.98
CA ARG A 113 5.33 4.55 3.32
C ARG A 113 4.78 5.97 3.40
N THR A 114 5.41 6.93 2.74
CA THR A 114 4.99 8.33 2.75
C THR A 114 4.00 8.66 1.64
N ASN A 115 3.67 7.69 0.78
CA ASN A 115 2.63 7.86 -0.22
C ASN A 115 1.28 8.12 0.47
N PRO A 116 0.46 9.09 0.01
CA PRO A 116 -0.77 9.49 0.72
C PRO A 116 -1.70 8.33 1.08
N ASP A 117 -1.81 7.33 0.20
CA ASP A 117 -2.70 6.18 0.41
C ASP A 117 -2.00 4.95 1.00
N ALA A 118 -0.77 5.08 1.54
CA ALA A 118 0.03 3.96 2.03
C ALA A 118 -0.76 3.02 2.98
N ALA A 119 -1.66 3.57 3.80
CA ALA A 119 -2.50 2.83 4.75
C ALA A 119 -3.78 2.22 4.13
N SER A 120 -4.10 2.50 2.87
CA SER A 120 -5.32 2.02 2.17
C SER A 120 -5.32 0.51 1.90
N HIS A 121 -4.28 -0.21 2.34
CA HIS A 121 -4.24 -1.67 2.34
C HIS A 121 -5.19 -2.32 3.37
N GLY A 122 -5.78 -1.58 4.30
CA GLY A 122 -6.89 -2.06 5.13
C GLY A 122 -6.52 -3.16 6.14
N TYR A 123 -5.27 -3.23 6.58
CA TYR A 123 -4.80 -4.12 7.64
C TYR A 123 -4.13 -3.28 8.73
N LYS A 124 -4.25 -3.64 10.01
CA LYS A 124 -3.61 -2.88 11.09
C LYS A 124 -2.31 -3.54 11.55
N SER A 125 -1.31 -2.74 11.87
CA SER A 125 -0.14 -3.16 12.64
C SER A 125 -0.49 -3.35 14.11
N CYS A 126 0.33 -4.10 14.83
CA CYS A 126 0.10 -4.33 16.26
C CYS A 126 0.20 -3.02 17.07
N VAL A 127 1.01 -2.06 16.63
CA VAL A 127 1.12 -0.72 17.23
C VAL A 127 -0.17 0.06 17.05
N GLU A 128 -0.73 0.08 15.83
CA GLU A 128 -2.00 0.77 15.56
C GLU A 128 -3.17 0.17 16.35
N VAL A 129 -3.16 -1.15 16.60
CA VAL A 129 -4.15 -1.80 17.46
C VAL A 129 -3.96 -1.37 18.92
N ALA A 130 -2.73 -1.33 19.42
CA ALA A 130 -2.42 -0.92 20.79
C ALA A 130 -2.83 0.54 21.05
N ASP A 131 -2.54 1.46 20.13
CA ASP A 131 -2.93 2.87 20.24
C ASP A 131 -4.45 3.04 20.20
N SER A 132 -5.14 2.25 19.36
CA SER A 132 -6.62 2.23 19.31
C SER A 132 -7.23 1.73 20.61
N SER A 133 -6.62 0.73 21.28
CA SER A 133 -7.10 0.23 22.57
C SER A 133 -6.88 1.22 23.72
N VAL A 134 -5.76 1.97 23.71
CA VAL A 134 -5.50 3.02 24.71
C VAL A 134 -6.46 4.21 24.55
N ALA A 135 -6.83 4.56 23.31
CA ALA A 135 -7.84 5.58 23.05
C ALA A 135 -9.24 5.17 23.55
N ASN A 136 -9.57 3.89 23.52
CA ASN A 136 -10.87 3.36 23.97
C ASN A 136 -10.95 3.20 25.49
N ASP A 137 -9.82 2.93 26.16
CA ASP A 137 -9.72 2.76 27.62
C ASP A 137 -9.84 4.10 28.38
N LYS A 138 -9.49 5.23 27.74
CA LYS A 138 -9.71 6.58 28.30
C LYS A 138 -11.18 7.06 28.25
N GLY A 139 -12.10 6.22 27.78
CA GLY A 139 -13.53 6.52 27.65
C GLY A 139 -14.42 6.02 28.79
N ILE A 140 -13.87 5.43 29.86
CA ILE A 140 -14.67 4.96 31.01
C ILE A 140 -14.14 5.64 32.27
N SER A 141 -14.74 6.77 32.64
CA SER A 141 -14.72 7.21 34.05
C SER A 141 -15.81 6.44 34.80
N PRO A 142 -15.51 5.89 35.98
CA PRO A 142 -16.50 5.30 36.86
C PRO A 142 -17.12 6.40 37.72
N GLU A 143 -18.43 6.43 37.86
CA GLU A 143 -19.07 6.90 39.10
C GLU A 143 -20.54 6.49 39.09
N GLY A 144 -20.82 5.41 39.82
CA GLY A 144 -22.09 5.29 40.52
C GLY A 144 -21.92 5.90 41.91
N MET A 145 -22.95 6.59 42.40
CA MET A 145 -23.54 6.46 43.74
C MET A 145 -24.41 7.69 44.05
N ASN A 146 -25.65 7.36 44.42
CA ASN A 146 -26.74 8.18 44.98
C ASN A 146 -27.51 9.13 44.06
#